data_AF-A0A0C2G1F3-F1
#
_entry.id   AF-A0A0C2G1F3-F1
#
_cell.length_a   1.000
_cell.length_b   1.000
_cell.length_c   1.000
_cell.angle_alpha   90.00
_cell.angle_beta   90.00
_cell.angle_gamma   90.00
#
_symmetry.space_group_name_H-M   'P 1'
#
loop_
_entity.id
_entity.type
_entity.pdbx_description
1 polymer ?
#
loop_
_entity_poly.entity_id
_entity_poly.type
_entity_poly.pdbx_seq_one_letter_code
_entity_poly.pdbx_strand_id
1 'polypeptide(L)'
;MRRHLISFRKLNLMGHLIHMRRQREKLVQTVVGPVKNMNPREQYMLCHEAVRQLIRHGITRVHADLFQRYLNYLGEENVNGKTRMQMQYEDLCECHHNPNCTPPMDYITLPGYHRADEFIVANWAKECNELWQLIWNQNCQTVVLLGELRK
;
A
#
# COMPACT_ATOMS: atom_id res chain seq x y z
N MET A 1 -16.49 2.63 12.74
CA MET A 1 -16.68 2.75 11.27
C MET A 1 -17.06 1.42 10.61
N ARG A 2 -16.23 0.37 10.63
CA ARG A 2 -16.58 -0.98 10.09
C ARG A 2 -17.94 -1.52 10.57
N ARG A 3 -18.16 -1.58 11.89
CA ARG A 3 -19.43 -2.07 12.46
C ARG A 3 -20.65 -1.26 11.95
N HIS A 4 -20.49 0.06 11.81
CA HIS A 4 -21.54 0.94 11.32
C HIS A 4 -21.84 0.71 9.83
N LEU A 5 -20.81 0.51 8.99
CA LEU A 5 -20.98 0.14 7.59
C LEU A 5 -21.75 -1.19 7.42
N ILE A 6 -21.42 -2.19 8.24
CA ILE A 6 -22.10 -3.50 8.23
C ILE A 6 -23.59 -3.34 8.59
N SER A 7 -23.89 -2.51 9.60
CA SER A 7 -25.27 -2.36 10.10
C SER A 7 -26.14 -1.41 9.27
N PHE A 8 -25.59 -0.35 8.69
CA PHE A 8 -26.39 0.75 8.12
C PHE A 8 -26.15 1.02 6.63
N ARG A 9 -25.17 0.36 6.00
CA ARG A 9 -24.75 0.59 4.60
C ARG A 9 -24.51 2.06 4.23
N LYS A 10 -24.26 2.93 5.22
CA LYS A 10 -23.94 4.35 5.07
C LYS A 10 -22.84 4.73 6.05
N LEU A 11 -22.04 5.73 5.70
CA LEU A 11 -21.02 6.26 6.60
C LEU A 11 -20.85 7.77 6.38
N ASN A 12 -21.03 8.54 7.45
CA ASN A 12 -20.72 9.98 7.46
C ASN A 12 -19.40 10.20 8.19
N LEU A 13 -18.27 10.09 7.47
CA LEU A 13 -16.92 10.25 8.01
C LEU A 13 -16.71 11.64 8.64
N MET A 14 -17.20 12.69 7.97
CA MET A 14 -17.10 14.07 8.45
C MET A 14 -17.88 14.28 9.75
N GLY A 15 -19.12 13.81 9.80
CA GLY A 15 -19.96 13.89 11.01
C GLY A 15 -19.34 13.15 12.20
N HIS A 16 -18.75 11.97 11.95
CA HIS A 16 -18.01 11.25 13.00
C HIS A 16 -16.79 12.03 13.49
N LEU A 17 -16.01 12.64 12.59
CA LEU A 17 -14.85 13.44 12.97
C LEU A 17 -15.25 14.69 13.78
N ILE A 18 -16.28 15.40 13.35
CA ILE A 18 -16.84 16.56 14.07
C ILE A 18 -17.29 16.14 15.48
N HIS A 19 -18.01 15.02 15.59
CA HIS A 19 -18.46 14.49 16.87
C HIS A 19 -17.28 14.14 17.78
N MET A 20 -16.27 13.40 17.28
CA MET A 20 -15.09 13.04 18.06
C MET A 20 -14.30 14.27 18.54
N ARG A 21 -14.19 15.32 17.71
CA ARG A 21 -13.52 16.57 18.08
C ARG A 21 -14.19 17.34 19.22
N ARG A 22 -15.48 17.07 19.50
CA ARG A 22 -16.17 17.63 20.69
C ARG A 22 -15.70 16.99 22.00
N GLN A 23 -15.22 15.75 21.95
CA GLN A 23 -14.77 14.99 23.13
C GLN A 23 -13.26 15.10 23.36
N ARG A 24 -12.51 15.32 22.28
CA ARG A 24 -11.07 15.57 22.33
C ARG A 24 -10.72 16.53 21.21
N GLU A 25 -10.35 17.74 21.58
CA GLU A 25 -9.91 18.74 20.61
C GLU A 25 -8.81 18.17 19.73
N LYS A 26 -8.73 18.68 18.50
CA LYS A 26 -7.57 18.45 17.63
C LYS A 26 -7.35 16.98 17.18
N LEU A 27 -8.36 16.11 17.28
CA LEU A 27 -8.33 14.78 16.65
C LEU A 27 -8.24 14.89 15.10
N VAL A 28 -7.41 14.03 14.49
CA VAL A 28 -7.01 14.11 13.07
C VAL A 28 -6.34 15.46 12.80
N GLN A 29 -5.13 15.60 13.33
CA GLN A 29 -4.32 16.81 13.28
C GLN A 29 -3.14 16.59 12.35
N THR A 30 -3.15 17.30 11.24
CA THR A 30 -1.96 17.52 10.44
C THR A 30 -1.21 18.71 11.03
N VAL A 31 -0.38 18.43 12.04
CA VAL A 31 0.54 19.47 12.53
C VAL A 31 1.62 19.65 11.47
N VAL A 32 1.69 20.86 10.94
CA VAL A 32 2.71 21.35 10.00
C VAL A 32 4.07 21.27 10.68
N GLY A 33 4.91 20.33 10.23
CA GLY A 33 6.37 20.38 10.39
C GLY A 33 7.00 20.79 9.05
N PRO A 34 8.22 21.34 9.01
CA PRO A 34 8.80 21.97 7.83
C PRO A 34 9.30 20.92 6.84
N VAL A 35 8.39 20.18 6.21
CA VAL A 35 8.67 19.31 5.07
C VAL A 35 7.74 19.75 3.95
N LYS A 36 8.32 20.36 2.91
CA LYS A 36 7.61 21.13 1.88
C LYS A 36 6.63 20.37 0.98
N ASN A 37 6.34 19.08 1.23
CA ASN A 37 5.53 18.26 0.32
C ASN A 37 4.42 17.40 1.01
N MET A 38 4.07 17.67 2.28
CA MET A 38 3.07 16.87 3.00
C MET A 38 1.81 17.71 3.28
N ASN A 39 0.67 17.30 2.71
CA ASN A 39 -0.54 18.12 2.65
C ASN A 39 -1.43 17.89 3.89
N PRO A 40 -1.99 18.94 4.54
CA PRO A 40 -2.83 18.86 5.74
C PRO A 40 -4.08 17.95 5.73
N ARG A 41 -4.34 17.16 4.68
CA ARG A 41 -5.53 16.30 4.51
C ARG A 41 -5.25 14.80 4.65
N GLU A 42 -4.00 14.38 4.82
CA GLU A 42 -3.59 12.98 4.63
C GLU A 42 -4.26 11.96 5.55
N GLN A 43 -4.35 12.22 6.85
CA GLN A 43 -5.02 11.28 7.77
C GLN A 43 -6.52 11.12 7.46
N TYR A 44 -7.18 12.19 7.02
CA TYR A 44 -8.58 12.14 6.60
C TYR A 44 -8.72 11.41 5.26
N MET A 45 -7.84 11.69 4.29
CA MET A 45 -7.78 10.97 3.01
C MET A 45 -7.50 9.48 3.23
N LEU A 46 -6.60 9.12 4.13
CA LEU A 46 -6.31 7.74 4.51
C LEU A 46 -7.53 7.02 5.08
N CYS A 47 -8.33 7.70 5.91
CA CYS A 47 -9.58 7.11 6.41
C CYS A 47 -10.59 6.83 5.28
N HIS A 48 -10.72 7.77 4.33
CA HIS A 48 -11.57 7.58 3.15
C HIS A 48 -11.07 6.43 2.29
N GLU A 49 -9.76 6.37 2.06
CA GLU A 49 -9.11 5.34 1.26
C GLU A 49 -9.27 3.95 1.89
N ALA A 50 -9.02 3.80 3.19
CA ALA A 50 -9.23 2.55 3.90
C ALA A 50 -10.70 2.08 3.88
N VAL A 51 -11.65 3.03 3.95
CA VAL A 51 -13.09 2.71 3.82
C VAL A 51 -13.44 2.29 2.39
N ARG A 52 -12.91 2.99 1.38
CA ARG A 52 -13.08 2.66 -0.04
C ARG A 52 -12.59 1.23 -0.32
N GLN A 53 -11.38 0.89 0.12
CA GLN A 53 -10.82 -0.46 -0.02
C GLN A 53 -11.65 -1.52 0.70
N LEU A 54 -12.11 -1.25 1.93
CA LEU A 54 -12.97 -2.17 2.67
C LEU A 54 -14.31 -2.43 1.95
N ILE A 55 -14.92 -1.40 1.35
CA ILE A 55 -16.16 -1.53 0.59
C ILE A 55 -15.91 -2.31 -0.71
N ARG A 56 -14.81 -2.01 -1.42
CA ARG A 56 -14.51 -2.58 -2.74
C ARG A 56 -14.05 -4.02 -2.67
N HIS A 57 -13.20 -4.37 -1.69
CA HIS A 57 -12.52 -5.66 -1.63
C HIS A 57 -12.85 -6.49 -0.39
N GLY A 58 -13.52 -5.92 0.60
CA GLY A 58 -13.80 -6.60 1.86
C GLY A 58 -12.56 -6.71 2.74
N ILE A 59 -12.48 -7.80 3.51
CA ILE A 59 -11.35 -8.05 4.43
C ILE A 59 -10.30 -8.87 3.68
N THR A 60 -9.13 -8.27 3.45
CA THR A 60 -8.00 -8.90 2.75
C THR A 60 -7.01 -9.59 3.68
N ARG A 61 -7.07 -9.31 4.98
CA ARG A 61 -6.30 -10.03 6.01
C ARG A 61 -7.06 -11.27 6.47
N VAL A 62 -6.55 -12.43 6.12
CA VAL A 62 -7.22 -13.73 6.35
C VAL A 62 -6.33 -14.62 7.22
N HIS A 63 -6.95 -15.42 8.10
CA HIS A 63 -6.25 -16.43 8.89
C HIS A 63 -5.75 -17.57 7.98
N ALA A 64 -4.61 -18.17 8.31
CA ALA A 64 -3.98 -19.22 7.48
C ALA A 64 -4.95 -20.37 7.15
N ASP A 65 -5.75 -20.80 8.13
CA ASP A 65 -6.74 -21.89 7.96
C ASP A 65 -7.81 -21.60 6.91
N LEU A 66 -8.06 -20.33 6.60
CA LEU A 66 -9.05 -19.90 5.62
C LEU A 66 -8.44 -19.58 4.25
N PHE A 67 -7.12 -19.75 4.09
CA PHE A 67 -6.40 -19.32 2.89
C PHE A 67 -6.94 -19.96 1.61
N GLN A 68 -7.13 -21.28 1.60
CA GLN A 68 -7.67 -22.00 0.43
C GLN A 68 -9.08 -21.51 0.04
N ARG A 69 -9.95 -21.34 1.04
CA ARG A 69 -11.30 -20.79 0.83
C ARG A 69 -11.24 -19.37 0.27
N TYR A 70 -10.31 -18.55 0.76
CA TYR A 70 -10.12 -17.19 0.28
C TYR A 70 -9.59 -17.15 -1.15
N LEU A 71 -8.67 -18.03 -1.53
CA LEU A 71 -8.20 -18.14 -2.91
C LEU A 71 -9.34 -18.49 -3.88
N ASN A 72 -10.19 -19.45 -3.53
CA ASN A 72 -11.37 -19.79 -4.34
C ASN A 72 -12.30 -18.58 -4.48
N TYR A 73 -12.59 -17.88 -3.38
CA TYR A 73 -13.36 -16.64 -3.41
C TYR A 73 -12.72 -15.57 -4.31
N LEU A 74 -11.40 -15.45 -4.29
CA LEU A 74 -10.67 -14.48 -5.13
C LEU A 74 -10.75 -14.82 -6.63
N GLY A 75 -10.87 -16.10 -6.97
CA GLY A 75 -11.00 -16.60 -8.34
C GLY A 75 -12.40 -16.44 -8.94
N GLU A 76 -13.43 -16.18 -8.12
CA GLU A 76 -14.79 -15.92 -8.63
C GLU A 76 -14.84 -14.61 -9.43
N GLU A 77 -15.54 -14.65 -10.57
CA GLU A 77 -15.82 -13.47 -11.37
C GLU A 77 -16.91 -12.61 -10.74
N ASN A 78 -16.79 -11.30 -10.94
CA ASN A 78 -17.81 -10.33 -10.59
C ASN A 78 -18.76 -10.06 -11.78
N VAL A 79 -19.68 -9.11 -11.61
CA VAL A 79 -20.61 -8.67 -12.67
C VAL A 79 -19.94 -8.05 -13.90
N ASN A 80 -18.66 -7.67 -13.82
CA ASN A 80 -17.91 -7.10 -14.94
C ASN A 80 -16.95 -8.11 -15.59
N GLY A 81 -17.05 -9.40 -15.24
CA GLY A 81 -16.24 -10.49 -15.77
C GLY A 81 -14.80 -10.55 -15.24
N LYS A 82 -14.41 -9.65 -14.32
CA LYS A 82 -13.09 -9.70 -13.67
C LYS A 82 -13.15 -10.54 -12.41
N THR A 83 -12.10 -11.31 -12.16
CA THR A 83 -11.94 -11.98 -10.87
C THR A 83 -11.73 -10.95 -9.76
N ARG A 84 -12.05 -11.30 -8.52
CA ARG A 84 -11.80 -10.40 -7.38
C ARG A 84 -10.31 -10.17 -7.17
N MET A 85 -9.47 -11.16 -7.49
CA MET A 85 -8.01 -11.01 -7.50
C MET A 85 -7.57 -9.93 -8.49
N GLN A 86 -8.07 -9.97 -9.72
CA GLN A 86 -7.75 -8.98 -10.75
C GLN A 86 -8.16 -7.57 -10.30
N MET A 87 -9.36 -7.42 -9.73
CA MET A 87 -9.79 -6.12 -9.21
C MET A 87 -8.88 -5.57 -8.10
N GLN A 88 -8.41 -6.43 -7.19
CA GLN A 88 -7.48 -6.00 -6.13
C GLN A 88 -6.12 -5.60 -6.71
N TYR A 89 -5.60 -6.37 -7.66
CA TYR A 89 -4.33 -6.09 -8.32
C TYR A 89 -4.37 -4.76 -9.09
N GLU A 90 -5.41 -4.54 -9.89
CA GLU A 90 -5.56 -3.30 -10.65
C GLU A 90 -5.64 -2.07 -9.72
N ASP A 91 -6.39 -2.15 -8.62
CA ASP A 91 -6.50 -1.05 -7.64
C ASP A 91 -5.15 -0.73 -6.97
N LEU A 92 -4.31 -1.74 -6.71
CA LEU A 92 -2.95 -1.54 -6.18
C LEU A 92 -2.01 -0.87 -7.19
N CYS A 93 -2.22 -1.09 -8.49
CA CYS A 93 -1.41 -0.50 -9.54
C CYS A 93 -1.86 0.91 -9.95
N GLU A 94 -3.02 1.38 -9.48
CA GLU A 94 -3.52 2.71 -9.79
C GLU A 94 -2.61 3.80 -9.16
N CYS A 95 -1.97 4.60 -10.02
CA CYS A 95 -1.24 5.80 -9.61
C CYS A 95 -2.11 7.03 -9.87
N HIS A 96 -2.57 7.68 -8.81
CA HIS A 96 -3.40 8.89 -8.91
C HIS A 96 -2.60 10.19 -8.88
N HIS A 97 -1.27 10.12 -8.91
CA HIS A 97 -0.41 11.30 -8.97
C HIS A 97 -0.43 11.92 -10.37
N ASN A 98 -0.43 13.24 -10.45
CA ASN A 98 -0.30 13.97 -11.70
C ASN A 98 0.85 15.00 -11.58
N PRO A 99 1.99 14.79 -12.27
CA PRO A 99 2.28 13.70 -13.21
C PRO A 99 2.40 12.33 -12.52
N ASN A 100 2.21 11.26 -13.28
CA ASN A 100 2.34 9.89 -12.79
C ASN A 100 3.75 9.66 -12.21
N CYS A 101 3.81 8.93 -11.09
CA CYS A 101 5.08 8.51 -10.51
C CYS A 101 5.87 7.62 -11.49
N THR A 102 7.16 7.87 -11.61
CA THR A 102 8.10 6.98 -12.28
C THR A 102 8.91 6.21 -11.23
N PRO A 103 9.12 4.90 -11.40
CA PRO A 103 10.02 4.17 -10.53
C PRO A 103 11.44 4.75 -10.62
N PRO A 104 12.22 4.75 -9.53
CA PRO A 104 13.63 5.12 -9.57
C PRO A 104 14.41 4.25 -10.55
N MET A 105 15.38 4.85 -11.23
CA MET A 105 16.14 4.19 -12.31
C MET A 105 17.16 3.17 -11.80
N ASP A 106 17.71 3.38 -10.59
CA ASP A 106 18.78 2.54 -10.06
C ASP A 106 18.21 1.47 -9.12
N TYR A 107 17.77 1.90 -7.94
CA TYR A 107 17.22 1.02 -6.92
C TYR A 107 16.18 1.74 -6.06
N ILE A 108 15.41 0.95 -5.33
CA ILE A 108 14.50 1.39 -4.28
C ILE A 108 14.78 0.64 -2.99
N THR A 109 14.58 1.31 -1.87
CA THR A 109 14.57 0.67 -0.56
C THR A 109 13.12 0.35 -0.20
N LEU A 110 12.86 -0.90 0.18
CA LEU A 110 11.54 -1.37 0.58
C LEU A 110 11.56 -1.81 2.05
N PRO A 111 10.48 -1.54 2.78
CA PRO A 111 10.29 -2.09 4.11
C PRO A 111 10.08 -3.60 4.01
N GLY A 112 10.61 -4.32 4.99
CA GLY A 112 10.24 -5.70 5.25
C GLY A 112 9.27 -5.80 6.41
N TYR A 113 9.15 -7.01 6.96
CA TYR A 113 8.20 -7.26 8.05
C TYR A 113 8.68 -6.67 9.38
N HIS A 114 10.00 -6.65 9.60
CA HIS A 114 10.58 -6.23 10.88
C HIS A 114 11.21 -4.84 10.81
N ARG A 115 11.65 -4.39 9.63
CA ARG A 115 12.37 -3.13 9.46
C ARG A 115 11.86 -2.31 8.27
N ALA A 116 11.95 -0.98 8.38
CA ALA A 116 11.50 -0.07 7.32
C ALA A 116 12.48 0.00 6.12
N ASP A 117 13.72 -0.42 6.32
CA ASP A 117 14.85 -0.36 5.41
C ASP A 117 15.43 -1.76 5.11
N GLU A 118 14.58 -2.78 5.05
CA GLU A 118 15.01 -4.19 5.07
C GLU A 118 15.51 -4.68 3.71
N PHE A 119 14.95 -4.19 2.61
CA PHE A 119 15.25 -4.68 1.27
C PHE A 119 15.71 -3.58 0.33
N ILE A 120 16.65 -3.90 -0.54
CA ILE A 120 17.00 -3.11 -1.71
C ILE A 120 16.53 -3.87 -2.95
N VAL A 121 15.65 -3.26 -3.73
CA VAL A 121 15.20 -3.79 -5.02
C VAL A 121 15.82 -2.95 -6.12
N ALA A 122 16.42 -3.66 -7.06
CA ALA A 122 17.49 -3.17 -7.91
C ALA A 122 17.30 -3.79 -9.30
N ASN A 123 17.38 -2.98 -10.37
CA ASN A 123 17.28 -3.48 -11.74
C ASN A 123 18.56 -3.17 -12.52
N TRP A 124 19.55 -4.06 -12.42
CA TRP A 124 20.78 -3.98 -13.19
C TRP A 124 20.77 -4.99 -14.34
N ALA A 125 21.02 -4.51 -15.56
CA ALA A 125 21.07 -5.36 -16.74
C ALA A 125 22.27 -6.32 -16.75
N LYS A 126 23.37 -5.92 -16.11
CA LYS A 126 24.60 -6.69 -16.00
C LYS A 126 25.34 -6.31 -14.72
N GLU A 127 26.26 -7.17 -14.31
CA GLU A 127 27.21 -6.87 -13.25
C GLU A 127 28.07 -5.66 -13.62
N CYS A 128 28.24 -4.73 -12.68
CA CYS A 128 29.07 -3.54 -12.83
C CYS A 128 29.61 -3.06 -11.48
N ASN A 129 30.59 -2.15 -11.51
CA ASN A 129 31.23 -1.65 -10.29
C ASN A 129 30.24 -0.89 -9.39
N GLU A 130 29.29 -0.17 -9.98
CA GLU A 130 28.30 0.62 -9.25
C GLU A 130 27.37 -0.28 -8.41
N LEU A 131 27.01 -1.46 -8.95
CA LEU A 131 26.23 -2.45 -8.22
C LEU A 131 26.98 -2.94 -6.98
N TRP A 132 28.26 -3.30 -7.13
CA TRP A 132 29.07 -3.79 -6.01
C TRP A 132 29.37 -2.70 -4.99
N GLN A 133 29.58 -1.46 -5.43
CA GLN A 133 29.69 -0.31 -4.53
C GLN A 133 28.41 -0.11 -3.73
N LEU A 134 27.23 -0.23 -4.35
CA LEU A 134 25.95 -0.15 -3.64
C LEU A 134 25.82 -1.25 -2.58
N ILE A 135 26.07 -2.51 -2.96
CA ILE A 135 26.01 -3.67 -2.06
C ILE A 135 26.93 -3.47 -0.86
N TRP A 136 28.17 -3.03 -1.11
CA TRP A 136 29.15 -2.77 -0.06
C TRP A 136 28.71 -1.62 0.86
N ASN A 137 28.32 -0.48 0.29
CA ASN A 137 27.95 0.72 1.05
C ASN A 137 26.69 0.52 1.90
N GLN A 138 25.76 -0.31 1.42
CA GLN A 138 24.52 -0.64 2.14
C GLN A 138 24.68 -1.85 3.08
N ASN A 139 25.91 -2.38 3.20
CA ASN A 139 26.24 -3.54 4.04
C ASN A 139 25.33 -4.76 3.76
N CYS A 140 25.04 -4.99 2.47
CA CYS A 140 24.21 -6.10 2.02
C CYS A 140 24.96 -7.42 2.21
N GLN A 141 24.38 -8.35 2.97
CA GLN A 141 24.98 -9.66 3.24
C GLN A 141 24.56 -10.74 2.25
N THR A 142 23.46 -10.53 1.51
CA THR A 142 22.88 -11.52 0.60
C THR A 142 22.31 -10.82 -0.62
N VAL A 143 22.60 -11.38 -1.80
CA VAL A 143 22.05 -10.95 -3.08
C VAL A 143 21.22 -12.09 -3.66
N VAL A 144 19.98 -11.77 -4.04
CA VAL A 144 19.07 -12.73 -4.69
C VAL A 144 18.81 -12.26 -6.12
N LEU A 145 19.20 -13.08 -7.09
CA LEU A 145 18.94 -12.80 -8.50
C LEU A 145 17.61 -13.41 -8.92
N LEU A 146 16.63 -12.55 -9.25
CA LEU A 146 15.31 -12.95 -9.76
C LEU A 146 15.28 -12.81 -11.29
N GLY A 147 16.10 -13.61 -11.98
CA GLY A 147 16.17 -13.59 -13.44
C GLY A 147 17.28 -14.50 -13.97
N GLU A 148 17.24 -14.75 -15.27
CA GLU A 148 18.32 -15.46 -15.95
C GLU A 148 19.39 -14.47 -16.42
N LEU A 149 20.66 -14.87 -16.27
CA LEU A 149 21.77 -14.15 -16.88
C LEU A 149 21.66 -14.28 -18.40
N ARG A 150 21.29 -13.19 -19.07
CA ARG A 150 21.41 -13.13 -20.53
C ARG A 150 22.89 -13.20 -20.88
N LYS A 151 23.28 -14.28 -21.56
CA LYS A 151 24.64 -14.50 -22.08
C LYS A 151 24.98 -13.49 -23.18
#